data_AF-A0A1C6C4R2-F1
#
_entry.id   AF-A0A1C6C4R2-F1
#
_cell.length_a   1.000
_cell.length_b   1.000
_cell.length_c   1.000
_cell.angle_alpha   90.00
_cell.angle_beta   90.00
_cell.angle_gamma   90.00
#
_symmetry.space_group_name_H-M   'P 1'
#
loop_
_entity.id
_entity.type
_entity.pdbx_description
1 polymer ?
#
loop_
_entity_poly.entity_id
_entity_poly.type
_entity_poly.pdbx_seq_one_letter_code
_entity_poly.pdbx_strand_id
1 'polypeptide(L)'
;MILVELDRAEQEREITVKGIKDGIAASTKKSGRKQGQLDKMSPELEKDIKKFLTDRSIKQIDLMNKYNISRNTLKKYIEYIANKKCI
;
A
#
# COMPACT_ATOMS: atom_id res chain seq x y z
N MET A 1 11.13 47.09 6.97
CA MET A 1 10.15 46.73 5.92
C MET A 1 10.22 45.25 5.53
N ILE A 2 11.40 44.64 5.40
CA ILE A 2 11.54 43.21 4.99
C ILE A 2 11.04 42.20 6.05
N LEU A 3 11.32 42.43 7.34
CA LEU A 3 10.93 41.52 8.42
C LEU A 3 9.40 41.30 8.52
N VAL A 4 8.61 42.35 8.28
CA VAL A 4 7.14 42.30 8.37
C VAL A 4 6.55 41.47 7.24
N GLU A 5 7.12 41.55 6.04
CA GLU A 5 6.67 40.74 4.90
C GLU A 5 7.03 39.26 5.05
N LEU A 6 8.18 38.96 5.68
CA LEU A 6 8.55 37.58 5.99
C LEU A 6 7.62 36.96 7.05
N ASP A 7 7.30 37.71 8.11
CA ASP A 7 6.35 37.28 9.14
C ASP A 7 4.94 37.03 8.56
N ARG A 8 4.48 37.91 7.66
CA ARG A 8 3.21 37.73 6.94
C ARG A 8 3.22 36.48 6.06
N ALA A 9 4.31 36.23 5.33
CA ALA A 9 4.45 35.04 4.49
C ALA A 9 4.49 33.74 5.32
N GLU A 10 5.05 33.77 6.53
CA GLU A 10 5.05 32.64 7.45
C GLU A 10 3.64 32.38 8.00
N GLN A 11 2.92 33.42 8.43
CA GLN A 11 1.53 33.31 8.87
C GLN A 11 0.60 32.77 7.77
N GLU A 12 0.75 33.23 6.53
CA GLU A 12 -0.03 32.71 5.39
C GLU A 12 0.22 31.21 5.15
N ARG A 13 1.47 30.75 5.31
CA ARG A 13 1.81 29.31 5.24
C ARG A 13 1.19 28.51 6.37
N GLU A 14 1.24 29.02 7.60
CA GLU A 14 0.67 28.34 8.76
C GLU A 14 -0.85 28.18 8.62
N ILE A 15 -1.55 29.23 8.20
CA ILE A 15 -3.00 29.21 7.94
C ILE A 15 -3.32 28.17 6.87
N THR A 16 -2.53 28.13 5.79
CA THR A 16 -2.70 27.16 4.70
C THR A 16 -2.53 25.73 5.21
N VAL A 17 -1.46 25.46 5.96
CA VAL A 17 -1.19 24.13 6.53
C VAL A 17 -2.30 23.71 7.49
N LYS A 18 -2.79 24.62 8.33
CA LYS A 18 -3.88 24.37 9.25
C LYS A 18 -5.16 24.00 8.52
N GLY A 19 -5.55 24.80 7.51
CA GLY A 19 -6.73 24.52 6.68
C GLY A 19 -6.66 23.18 5.95
N ILE A 20 -5.48 22.79 5.44
CA ILE A 20 -5.28 21.48 4.81
C ILE A 20 -5.45 20.35 5.84
N LYS A 21 -4.84 20.47 7.02
CA LYS A 21 -4.94 19.44 8.08
C LYS A 21 -6.37 19.27 8.56
N ASP A 22 -7.06 20.38 8.82
CA ASP A 22 -8.45 20.39 9.29
C ASP A 22 -9.38 19.81 8.22
N GLY A 23 -9.16 20.16 6.94
CA GLY A 23 -9.92 19.59 5.81
C GLY A 23 -9.69 18.08 5.64
N ILE A 24 -8.46 17.59 5.82
CA ILE A 24 -8.16 16.16 5.80
C ILE A 24 -8.84 15.45 6.99
N ALA A 25 -8.82 16.04 8.19
CA ALA A 25 -9.44 15.47 9.38
C ALA A 25 -10.98 15.42 9.28
N ALA A 26 -11.59 16.45 8.68
CA ALA A 26 -13.04 16.51 8.45
C ALA A 26 -13.50 15.57 7.31
N SER A 27 -12.59 15.18 6.41
CA SER A 27 -12.90 14.29 5.30
C SER A 27 -13.09 12.85 5.77
N THR A 28 -14.21 12.24 5.36
CA THR A 28 -14.48 10.81 5.56
C THR A 28 -13.71 9.91 4.59
N LYS A 29 -13.09 10.47 3.55
CA LYS A 29 -12.29 9.72 2.57
C LYS A 29 -10.88 9.50 3.12
N LYS A 30 -10.57 8.24 3.44
CA LYS A 30 -9.19 7.84 3.79
C LYS A 30 -8.27 8.04 2.59
N SER A 31 -7.20 8.80 2.80
CA SER A 31 -6.15 8.98 1.80
C SER A 31 -5.29 7.72 1.67
N GLY A 32 -4.67 7.55 0.50
CA GLY A 32 -3.80 6.41 0.20
C GLY A 32 -4.52 5.26 -0.49
N ARG A 33 -3.85 4.10 -0.50
CA ARG A 33 -4.32 2.89 -1.18
C ARG A 33 -5.44 2.22 -0.39
N LYS A 34 -6.44 1.67 -1.10
CA LYS A 34 -7.55 0.94 -0.44
C LYS A 34 -6.98 -0.20 0.39
N GLN A 35 -7.41 -0.29 1.65
CA GLN A 35 -6.99 -1.35 2.56
C GLN A 35 -7.40 -2.71 1.96
N GLY A 36 -6.46 -3.65 1.90
CA GLY A 36 -6.68 -4.98 1.31
C GLY A 36 -6.63 -5.05 -0.22
N GLN A 37 -6.32 -3.95 -0.93
CA GLN A 37 -6.23 -3.98 -2.39
C GLN A 37 -4.97 -4.72 -2.87
N LEU A 38 -5.17 -5.81 -3.59
CA LEU A 38 -4.11 -6.67 -4.15
C LEU A 38 -3.92 -6.39 -5.65
N ASP A 39 -3.21 -5.32 -6.00
CA ASP A 39 -3.11 -4.83 -7.40
C ASP A 39 -2.56 -5.83 -8.43
N LYS A 40 -1.71 -6.77 -7.99
CA LYS A 40 -1.00 -7.70 -8.89
C LYS A 40 -1.51 -9.14 -8.75
N MET A 41 -2.64 -9.35 -8.07
CA MET A 41 -3.23 -10.68 -7.93
C MET A 41 -4.01 -11.07 -9.18
N SER A 42 -3.44 -11.98 -9.97
CA SER A 42 -4.17 -12.70 -11.00
C SER A 42 -4.72 -14.03 -10.47
N PRO A 43 -5.79 -14.59 -11.05
CA PRO A 43 -6.31 -15.91 -10.68
C PRO A 43 -5.27 -17.02 -10.82
N GLU A 44 -4.33 -16.87 -11.76
CA GLU A 44 -3.23 -17.81 -11.97
C GLU A 44 -2.21 -17.75 -10.84
N LEU A 45 -1.81 -16.54 -10.42
CA LEU A 45 -0.90 -16.33 -9.30
C LEU A 45 -1.49 -16.92 -8.00
N GLU A 46 -2.80 -16.80 -7.79
CA GLU A 46 -3.46 -17.42 -6.64
C GLU A 46 -3.34 -18.96 -6.65
N LYS A 47 -3.54 -19.59 -7.82
CA LYS A 47 -3.40 -21.06 -7.97
C LYS A 47 -1.96 -21.50 -7.75
N ASP A 48 -1.01 -20.77 -8.31
CA ASP A 48 0.41 -21.09 -8.17
C ASP A 48 0.92 -20.87 -6.75
N ILE A 49 0.42 -19.86 -6.03
CA ILE A 49 0.70 -19.70 -4.59
C ILE A 49 0.07 -20.84 -3.78
N LYS A 50 -1.15 -21.28 -4.09
CA LYS A 50 -1.77 -22.44 -3.43
C LYS A 50 -0.97 -23.73 -3.66
N LYS A 51 -0.47 -23.94 -4.89
CA LYS A 51 0.43 -25.05 -5.20
C LYS A 51 1.75 -24.94 -4.43
N PHE A 52 2.33 -23.75 -4.32
CA PHE A 52 3.53 -23.50 -3.54
C PHE A 52 3.35 -23.80 -2.04
N LEU A 53 2.15 -23.60 -1.49
CA LEU A 53 1.85 -23.97 -0.09
C LEU A 53 1.77 -25.48 0.13
N THR A 54 1.40 -26.25 -0.90
CA THR A 54 1.26 -27.73 -0.82
C THR A 54 2.51 -28.47 -1.28
N ASP A 55 3.22 -27.93 -2.27
CA ASP A 55 4.37 -28.54 -2.92
C ASP A 55 5.64 -27.77 -2.58
N ARG A 56 6.56 -28.42 -1.86
CA ARG A 56 7.85 -27.84 -1.43
C ARG A 56 8.90 -27.79 -2.55
N SER A 57 8.62 -28.35 -3.73
CA SER A 57 9.52 -28.31 -4.89
C SER A 57 9.59 -26.93 -5.54
N ILE A 58 8.50 -26.16 -5.45
CA ILE A 58 8.38 -24.85 -6.09
C ILE A 58 9.19 -23.82 -5.30
N LYS A 59 10.10 -23.10 -5.97
CA LYS A 59 10.88 -22.03 -5.32
C LYS A 59 10.17 -20.69 -5.43
N GLN A 60 10.35 -19.85 -4.41
CA GLN A 60 9.84 -18.47 -4.43
C GLN A 60 10.43 -17.66 -5.60
N ILE A 61 11.68 -17.94 -5.98
CA ILE A 61 12.37 -17.27 -7.09
C ILE A 61 11.63 -17.50 -8.41
N ASP A 62 11.15 -18.72 -8.64
CA ASP A 62 10.46 -19.07 -9.89
C ASP A 62 9.13 -18.33 -10.00
N LEU A 63 8.39 -18.19 -8.89
CA LEU A 63 7.15 -17.40 -8.83
C LEU A 63 7.41 -15.90 -9.00
N MET A 64 8.49 -15.38 -8.43
CA MET A 64 8.86 -13.98 -8.57
C MET A 64 9.18 -13.63 -10.02
N ASN A 65 9.97 -14.47 -10.69
CA ASN A 65 10.37 -14.25 -12.08
C ASN A 65 9.20 -14.44 -13.05
N LYS A 66 8.36 -15.46 -12.84
CA LYS A 66 7.21 -15.76 -13.71
C LYS A 66 6.16 -14.64 -13.71
N TYR A 67 5.90 -14.04 -12.55
CA TYR A 67 4.86 -13.01 -12.40
C TYR A 67 5.42 -11.58 -12.28
N ASN A 68 6.74 -11.41 -12.39
CA ASN A 68 7.45 -10.14 -12.22
C ASN A 68 7.04 -9.37 -10.95
N ILE A 69 6.98 -10.09 -9.83
CA ILE A 69 6.57 -9.57 -8.52
C ILE A 69 7.74 -9.48 -7.56
N SER A 70 7.76 -8.43 -6.75
CA SER A 70 8.76 -8.28 -5.70
C SER A 70 8.52 -9.28 -4.58
N ARG A 71 9.59 -9.65 -3.87
CA ARG A 71 9.55 -10.54 -2.70
C ARG A 71 8.52 -10.09 -1.66
N ASN A 72 8.44 -8.78 -1.42
CA ASN A 72 7.50 -8.21 -0.46
C ASN A 72 6.04 -8.40 -0.90
N THR A 73 5.79 -8.31 -2.21
CA THR A 73 4.45 -8.55 -2.78
C THR A 73 4.09 -10.02 -2.67
N LEU A 74 5.00 -10.92 -3.05
CA LEU A 74 4.79 -12.37 -2.96
C LEU A 74 4.53 -12.81 -1.51
N LYS A 75 5.33 -12.33 -0.55
CA LYS A 75 5.16 -12.66 0.88
C LYS A 75 3.80 -12.22 1.41
N LYS A 76 3.37 -10.99 1.12
CA LYS A 76 2.04 -10.48 1.49
C LYS A 76 0.92 -11.31 0.88
N TYR A 77 1.07 -11.76 -0.37
CA TYR A 77 0.04 -12.56 -1.04
C TYR A 77 -0.04 -13.98 -0.48
N ILE A 78 1.10 -14.59 -0.15
CA ILE A 78 1.14 -15.87 0.57
C ILE A 78 0.46 -15.74 1.92
N GLU A 79 0.81 -14.73 2.73
CA GLU A 79 0.17 -14.46 4.02
C GLU A 79 -1.34 -14.23 3.86
N TYR A 80 -1.76 -13.46 2.85
CA TYR A 80 -3.17 -13.23 2.56
C TYR A 80 -3.91 -14.53 2.22
N ILE A 81 -3.35 -15.37 1.34
CA ILE A 81 -3.96 -16.64 0.93
C ILE A 81 -3.96 -17.67 2.07
N ALA A 82 -2.89 -17.72 2.87
CA ALA A 82 -2.80 -18.59 4.03
C ALA A 82 -3.83 -18.20 5.10
N ASN A 83 -3.99 -16.91 5.38
CA ASN A 83 -4.97 -16.41 6.35
C ASN A 83 -6.41 -16.48 5.83
N LYS A 84 -6.64 -16.36 4.51
CA LYS A 84 -7.96 -16.56 3.89
C LYS A 84 -8.50 -17.99 4.07
N LYS A 85 -7.64 -18.94 4.48
CA LYS A 85 -8.03 -20.33 4.74
C LYS A 85 -8.78 -20.54 6.07
N CYS A 86 -8.96 -19.49 6.87
CA CYS A 86 -9.79 -19.50 8.09
C CYS A 86 -10.84 -18.38 8.06
N ILE A 87 -11.90 -18.56 7.27
CA ILE A 87 -13.29 -18.15 7.59
C ILE A 87 -14.18 -19.27 7.06
#